data_AF-A0A4Z2CLQ2-F1
#
_entry.id   AF-A0A4Z2CLQ2-F1
#
_cell.length_a   1.000
_cell.length_b   1.000
_cell.length_c   1.000
_cell.angle_alpha   90.00
_cell.angle_beta   90.00
_cell.angle_gamma   90.00
#
_symmetry.space_group_name_H-M   'P 1'
#
loop_
_entity.id
_entity.type
_entity.pdbx_description
1 polymer ?
#
loop_
_entity_poly.entity_id
_entity_poly.type
_entity_poly.pdbx_seq_one_letter_code
_entity_poly.pdbx_strand_id
1 'polypeptide(L)'
;PMQLIIYGIIYRYIKNHNIFSAFSDTSYDVDVSRSFNAPNSWNSETSNEPTTVGANEVTETTVRRLTVLLEKRALSNQEARTKFPDQPKRFMQSKLELQETLEEMQIHSYFWLILVLAANPELYPILAEQTRPISLLLGLLAHENADISLSVIDLLHELLESTCLQEAGLEKVNKFLEVLFSGQLIQSLMQNISRLDETKKDEADGVHKTLGIVESLLEIRPDMNVTMANQGLFSWLLRRLQKRPVFDKNKLYVSELLSILLQMDETNRRQLGEVDGIDILLQQLSVYKRHDPGTQEEIELMLNLFDCLCSSLMLPENKDRFLKGEGIQLMNLMLR
;
A
#
# COMPACT_ATOMS: atom_id res chain seq x y z
N PRO A 1 -28.25 6.88 -22.04
CA PRO A 1 -28.97 8.05 -21.48
C PRO A 1 -28.39 8.54 -20.15
N MET A 2 -28.36 7.72 -19.08
CA MET A 2 -27.85 8.14 -17.76
C MET A 2 -26.34 8.47 -17.73
N GLN A 3 -25.49 7.73 -18.44
CA GLN A 3 -24.05 8.03 -18.50
C GLN A 3 -23.73 9.36 -19.17
N LEU A 4 -24.39 9.66 -20.31
CA LEU A 4 -24.27 10.96 -20.97
C LEU A 4 -24.76 12.11 -20.08
N ILE A 5 -25.69 11.83 -19.18
CA ILE A 5 -26.14 12.79 -18.17
C ILE A 5 -25.03 12.99 -17.13
N ILE A 6 -24.41 11.94 -16.59
CA ILE A 6 -23.34 12.08 -15.60
C ILE A 6 -22.08 12.73 -16.19
N TYR A 7 -21.61 12.30 -17.36
CA TYR A 7 -20.50 12.97 -18.05
C TYR A 7 -20.84 14.42 -18.44
N GLY A 8 -22.09 14.67 -18.83
CA GLY A 8 -22.60 16.03 -19.06
C GLY A 8 -22.65 16.87 -17.78
N ILE A 9 -22.91 16.26 -16.63
CA ILE A 9 -22.88 16.89 -15.29
C ILE A 9 -21.45 17.23 -14.93
N ILE A 10 -20.52 16.27 -14.99
CA ILE A 10 -19.09 16.47 -14.69
C ILE A 10 -18.54 17.61 -15.58
N TYR A 11 -18.81 17.56 -16.89
CA TYR A 11 -18.36 18.59 -17.81
C TYR A 11 -18.96 19.98 -17.51
N ARG A 12 -20.25 20.06 -17.18
CA ARG A 12 -20.89 21.33 -16.80
C ARG A 12 -20.41 21.86 -15.45
N TYR A 13 -20.19 20.98 -14.48
CA TYR A 13 -19.63 21.32 -13.17
C TYR A 13 -18.22 21.90 -13.33
N ILE A 14 -17.34 21.22 -14.06
CA ILE A 14 -15.98 21.71 -14.37
C ILE A 14 -16.01 23.06 -15.10
N LYS A 15 -16.94 23.23 -16.04
CA LYS A 15 -17.07 24.46 -16.84
C LYS A 15 -17.66 25.63 -16.07
N ASN A 16 -18.68 25.40 -15.23
CA ASN A 16 -19.36 26.46 -14.48
C ASN A 16 -18.51 26.97 -13.31
N HIS A 17 -17.60 26.14 -12.77
CA HIS A 17 -16.78 26.47 -11.60
C HIS A 17 -15.31 26.79 -11.94
N ASN A 18 -14.99 27.04 -13.22
CA ASN A 18 -13.72 27.60 -13.70
C ASN A 18 -12.44 26.84 -13.27
N ILE A 19 -12.53 25.52 -13.11
CA ILE A 19 -11.47 24.65 -12.57
C ILE A 19 -10.24 24.56 -13.51
N PHE A 20 -10.34 25.00 -14.77
CA PHE A 20 -9.25 24.96 -15.75
C PHE A 20 -8.15 26.02 -15.56
N SER A 21 -8.38 27.10 -14.80
CA SER A 21 -7.37 28.17 -14.66
C SER A 21 -6.21 27.85 -13.73
N ALA A 22 -6.21 26.70 -13.05
CA ALA A 22 -5.13 26.26 -12.16
C ALA A 22 -4.02 25.45 -12.86
N PHE A 23 -4.15 25.19 -14.17
CA PHE A 23 -3.30 24.26 -14.91
C PHE A 23 -2.03 24.87 -15.55
N SER A 24 -1.69 26.15 -15.33
CA SER A 24 -0.64 26.83 -16.12
C SER A 24 0.63 27.29 -15.40
N ASP A 25 0.77 27.15 -14.08
CA ASP A 25 1.96 27.70 -13.40
C ASP A 25 2.61 26.70 -12.44
N THR A 26 3.75 26.14 -12.84
CA THR A 26 4.91 25.86 -11.96
C THR A 26 6.06 25.23 -12.76
N SER A 27 7.00 26.07 -13.21
CA SER A 27 8.38 25.66 -13.51
C SER A 27 9.26 26.15 -12.36
N TYR A 28 9.94 25.24 -11.65
CA TYR A 28 11.01 25.60 -10.72
C TYR A 28 12.27 24.82 -11.03
N ASP A 29 13.28 25.56 -11.49
CA ASP A 29 14.69 25.15 -11.56
C ASP A 29 15.26 24.98 -10.14
N VAL A 30 16.04 23.92 -9.92
CA VAL A 30 16.87 23.76 -8.72
C VAL A 30 18.32 23.49 -9.11
N ASP A 31 19.17 24.38 -8.60
CA ASP A 31 20.60 24.52 -8.85
C ASP A 31 21.42 23.44 -8.09
N VAL A 32 22.36 22.81 -8.81
CA VAL A 32 23.23 21.75 -8.33
C VAL A 32 24.56 22.36 -7.91
N SER A 33 24.84 22.46 -6.61
CA SER A 33 26.19 22.37 -6.05
C SER A 33 26.24 22.64 -4.54
N ARG A 34 26.69 21.64 -3.76
CA ARG A 34 27.60 21.86 -2.61
C ARG A 34 28.12 20.52 -2.06
N SER A 35 29.42 20.34 -2.20
CA SER A 35 30.22 19.29 -1.58
C SER A 35 30.39 19.54 -0.08
N PHE A 36 30.37 18.47 0.72
CA PHE A 36 30.75 18.52 2.14
C PHE A 36 31.82 17.45 2.43
N ASN A 37 32.94 17.92 2.97
CA ASN A 37 34.14 17.16 3.33
C ASN A 37 33.96 16.40 4.66
N ALA A 38 34.47 15.17 4.73
CA ALA A 38 34.57 14.37 5.96
C ALA A 38 35.90 14.60 6.69
N PRO A 39 35.93 14.62 8.04
CA PRO A 39 37.18 14.55 8.81
C PRO A 39 37.46 13.15 9.37
N ASN A 40 38.71 12.70 9.19
CA ASN A 40 39.33 11.51 9.78
C ASN A 40 39.63 11.69 11.28
N SER A 41 39.34 10.67 12.10
CA SER A 41 40.23 10.13 13.15
C SER A 41 39.48 9.11 14.02
N TRP A 42 40.23 8.37 14.85
CA TRP A 42 39.85 7.29 15.78
C TRP A 42 39.99 5.86 15.25
N ASN A 43 41.26 5.40 15.24
CA ASN A 43 41.60 3.99 15.44
C ASN A 43 41.86 3.76 16.94
N SER A 44 41.24 2.74 17.52
CA SER A 44 41.79 1.99 18.67
C SER A 44 41.13 0.63 18.76
N GLU A 45 41.96 -0.41 18.69
CA GLU A 45 41.62 -1.82 18.70
C GLU A 45 41.03 -2.31 20.03
N THR A 46 40.23 -3.38 19.91
CA THR A 46 39.92 -4.46 20.88
C THR A 46 38.51 -4.50 21.48
N SER A 47 37.58 -5.07 20.71
CA SER A 47 36.54 -6.00 21.19
C SER A 47 35.90 -6.69 19.98
N ASN A 48 35.50 -7.96 20.12
CA ASN A 48 34.82 -8.74 19.09
C ASN A 48 33.42 -8.18 18.80
N GLU A 49 33.36 -7.06 18.09
CA GLU A 49 32.12 -6.50 17.53
C GLU A 49 31.96 -6.94 16.07
N PRO A 50 30.72 -7.14 15.57
CA PRO A 50 30.50 -7.51 14.18
C PRO A 50 30.97 -6.35 13.29
N THR A 51 31.99 -6.64 12.49
CA THR A 51 32.58 -5.70 11.56
C THR A 51 31.50 -5.24 10.57
N THR A 52 31.35 -3.92 10.44
CA THR A 52 30.55 -3.27 9.41
C THR A 52 30.94 -3.82 8.04
N VAL A 53 30.09 -4.66 7.46
CA VAL A 53 30.29 -5.16 6.11
C VAL A 53 29.96 -4.00 5.19
N GLY A 54 31.00 -3.41 4.58
CA GLY A 54 30.82 -2.37 3.58
C GLY A 54 29.89 -2.85 2.46
N ALA A 55 29.02 -1.96 1.99
CA ALA A 55 28.01 -2.12 0.94
C ALA A 55 28.41 -2.86 -0.35
N ASN A 56 29.69 -3.23 -0.54
CA ASN A 56 30.23 -3.60 -1.84
C ASN A 56 30.34 -5.10 -2.13
N GLU A 57 30.18 -6.02 -1.18
CA GLU A 57 30.17 -7.45 -1.53
C GLU A 57 29.25 -8.23 -0.61
N VAL A 58 28.00 -8.31 -1.01
CA VAL A 58 27.06 -9.22 -0.38
C VAL A 58 26.67 -10.31 -1.36
N THR A 59 27.00 -11.54 -1.01
CA THR A 59 26.94 -12.74 -1.88
C THR A 59 25.80 -13.66 -1.48
N GLU A 60 25.43 -14.62 -2.34
CA GLU A 60 24.43 -15.69 -2.05
C GLU A 60 24.65 -16.35 -0.66
N THR A 61 25.91 -16.51 -0.26
CA THR A 61 26.30 -17.10 1.02
C THR A 61 25.88 -16.24 2.22
N THR A 62 25.95 -14.92 2.10
CA THR A 62 25.52 -13.98 3.14
C THR A 62 24.00 -14.03 3.34
N VAL A 63 23.25 -14.20 2.25
CA VAL A 63 21.79 -14.34 2.22
C VAL A 63 21.32 -15.55 3.00
N ARG A 64 21.90 -16.71 2.66
CA ARG A 64 21.56 -17.98 3.31
C ARG A 64 21.88 -17.91 4.81
N ARG A 65 23.00 -17.27 5.18
CA ARG A 65 23.38 -17.07 6.59
C ARG A 65 22.38 -16.18 7.34
N LEU A 66 22.01 -15.03 6.79
CA LEU A 66 21.07 -14.09 7.42
C LEU A 66 19.66 -14.68 7.52
N THR A 67 19.24 -15.42 6.51
CA THR A 67 17.98 -16.16 6.49
C THR A 67 17.88 -17.17 7.64
N VAL A 68 18.92 -17.97 7.84
CA VAL A 68 19.01 -18.93 8.96
C VAL A 68 19.05 -18.20 10.30
N LEU A 69 19.69 -17.03 10.36
CA LEU A 69 19.77 -16.23 11.57
C LEU A 69 18.42 -15.63 11.97
N LEU A 70 17.66 -15.12 10.99
CA LEU A 70 16.27 -14.65 11.19
C LEU A 70 15.41 -15.77 11.74
N GLU A 71 15.45 -16.94 11.10
CA GLU A 71 14.67 -18.10 11.51
C GLU A 71 14.99 -18.49 12.96
N LYS A 72 16.28 -18.54 13.31
CA LYS A 72 16.73 -18.85 14.66
C LYS A 72 16.23 -17.83 15.69
N ARG A 73 16.28 -16.55 15.35
CA ARG A 73 15.91 -15.46 16.26
C ARG A 73 14.39 -15.27 16.38
N ALA A 74 13.64 -15.46 15.29
CA ALA A 74 12.18 -15.50 15.28
C ALA A 74 11.64 -16.67 16.11
N LEU A 75 12.21 -17.87 15.93
CA LEU A 75 11.85 -19.05 16.72
C LEU A 75 12.17 -18.84 18.21
N SER A 76 13.36 -18.30 18.51
CA SER A 76 13.76 -17.98 19.89
C SER A 76 12.80 -16.99 20.56
N ASN A 77 12.37 -15.95 19.83
CA ASN A 77 11.40 -14.98 20.34
C ASN A 77 10.01 -15.61 20.56
N GLN A 78 9.54 -16.41 19.61
CA GLN A 78 8.26 -17.12 19.71
C GLN A 78 8.26 -18.11 20.89
N GLU A 79 9.36 -18.84 21.08
CA GLU A 79 9.54 -19.74 22.23
C GLU A 79 9.60 -18.97 23.55
N ALA A 80 10.32 -17.85 23.61
CA ALA A 80 10.40 -17.02 24.82
C ALA A 80 9.03 -16.45 25.20
N ARG A 81 8.22 -16.03 24.22
CA ARG A 81 6.83 -15.59 24.42
C ARG A 81 5.93 -16.72 24.91
N THR A 82 6.10 -17.93 24.38
CA THR A 82 5.33 -19.12 24.80
C THR A 82 5.72 -19.56 26.21
N LYS A 83 7.01 -19.44 26.58
CA LYS A 83 7.55 -19.85 27.89
C LYS A 83 7.30 -18.84 29.00
N PHE A 84 7.20 -17.54 28.68
CA PHE A 84 7.07 -16.46 29.68
C PHE A 84 5.99 -15.42 29.33
N PRO A 85 4.71 -15.81 29.19
CA PRO A 85 3.63 -14.93 28.73
C PRO A 85 3.42 -13.69 29.61
N ASP A 86 3.58 -13.80 30.93
CA ASP A 86 3.28 -12.71 31.89
C ASP A 86 4.53 -12.03 32.47
N GLN A 87 5.72 -12.23 31.89
CA GLN A 87 6.97 -11.66 32.41
C GLN A 87 7.75 -10.84 31.37
N PRO A 88 7.27 -9.61 31.05
CA PRO A 88 7.87 -8.72 30.05
C PRO A 88 9.37 -8.54 30.20
N LYS A 89 9.86 -8.43 31.44
CA LYS A 89 11.28 -8.19 31.72
C LYS A 89 12.21 -9.34 31.30
N ARG A 90 11.72 -10.59 31.21
CA ARG A 90 12.56 -11.75 30.90
C ARG A 90 12.69 -12.02 29.41
N PHE A 91 11.68 -11.69 28.62
CA PHE A 91 11.78 -11.70 27.15
C PHE A 91 12.16 -10.33 26.58
N MET A 92 12.32 -9.29 27.42
CA MET A 92 12.78 -7.98 26.99
C MET A 92 14.14 -8.06 26.31
N GLN A 93 15.07 -8.88 26.81
CA GLN A 93 16.36 -9.14 26.16
C GLN A 93 16.17 -9.85 24.82
N SER A 94 15.35 -10.90 24.71
CA SER A 94 15.07 -11.57 23.42
C SER A 94 14.22 -10.73 22.46
N LYS A 95 13.50 -9.73 22.99
CA LYS A 95 12.70 -8.76 22.24
C LYS A 95 13.59 -7.61 21.78
N LEU A 96 14.54 -7.15 22.59
CA LEU A 96 15.62 -6.25 22.21
C LEU A 96 16.55 -6.94 21.23
N GLU A 97 16.97 -8.18 21.44
CA GLU A 97 17.79 -8.92 20.48
C GLU A 97 17.01 -9.24 19.21
N LEU A 98 15.71 -9.57 19.27
CA LEU A 98 14.88 -9.67 18.07
C LEU A 98 14.72 -8.29 17.42
N GLN A 99 14.58 -7.21 18.18
CA GLN A 99 14.39 -5.87 17.67
C GLN A 99 15.69 -5.30 17.10
N GLU A 100 16.82 -5.37 17.78
CA GLU A 100 18.20 -5.15 17.30
C GLU A 100 18.52 -6.08 16.14
N THR A 101 18.01 -7.32 16.10
CA THR A 101 18.14 -8.17 14.92
C THR A 101 17.24 -7.70 13.81
N LEU A 102 16.02 -7.27 14.10
CA LEU A 102 15.10 -6.73 13.11
C LEU A 102 15.56 -5.34 12.67
N GLU A 103 16.33 -4.61 13.47
CA GLU A 103 16.94 -3.29 13.23
C GLU A 103 18.28 -3.47 12.51
N GLU A 104 19.10 -4.46 12.88
CA GLU A 104 20.31 -4.88 12.14
C GLU A 104 19.93 -5.58 10.84
N MET A 105 18.88 -6.40 10.81
CA MET A 105 18.28 -6.89 9.58
C MET A 105 17.48 -5.80 8.90
N GLN A 106 16.97 -4.78 9.59
CA GLN A 106 16.38 -3.65 8.90
C GLN A 106 17.49 -2.91 8.15
N ILE A 107 18.59 -2.62 8.82
CA ILE A 107 19.72 -1.89 8.26
C ILE A 107 20.52 -2.75 7.25
N HIS A 108 20.77 -4.04 7.50
CA HIS A 108 21.48 -4.93 6.57
C HIS A 108 20.58 -5.68 5.59
N SER A 109 19.37 -6.12 5.97
CA SER A 109 18.47 -6.81 5.03
C SER A 109 17.67 -5.82 4.18
N TYR A 110 17.42 -4.57 4.60
CA TYR A 110 16.75 -3.61 3.72
C TYR A 110 17.77 -3.09 2.73
N PHE A 111 18.94 -2.67 3.19
CA PHE A 111 19.99 -2.27 2.28
C PHE A 111 20.38 -3.44 1.35
N TRP A 112 20.51 -4.68 1.84
CA TRP A 112 20.93 -5.77 0.98
C TRP A 112 19.84 -6.35 0.06
N LEU A 113 18.61 -6.58 0.54
CA LEU A 113 17.53 -7.11 -0.31
C LEU A 113 17.19 -6.10 -1.41
N ILE A 114 17.19 -4.80 -1.11
CA ILE A 114 16.88 -3.74 -2.09
C ILE A 114 18.06 -3.47 -3.02
N LEU A 115 19.31 -3.32 -2.52
CA LEU A 115 20.46 -3.05 -3.40
C LEU A 115 20.78 -4.22 -4.34
N VAL A 116 20.52 -5.46 -3.93
CA VAL A 116 20.82 -6.64 -4.76
C VAL A 116 19.66 -7.04 -5.67
N LEU A 117 18.40 -6.80 -5.31
CA LEU A 117 17.26 -7.11 -6.19
C LEU A 117 16.92 -6.01 -7.18
N ALA A 118 16.99 -4.73 -6.80
CA ALA A 118 16.82 -3.62 -7.74
C ALA A 118 17.95 -3.60 -8.78
N ALA A 119 19.17 -4.04 -8.41
CA ALA A 119 20.30 -4.10 -9.33
C ALA A 119 20.46 -5.42 -10.10
N ASN A 120 19.85 -6.54 -9.66
CA ASN A 120 20.01 -7.86 -10.31
C ASN A 120 18.70 -8.67 -10.41
N PRO A 121 17.89 -8.40 -11.45
CA PRO A 121 16.72 -9.20 -11.84
C PRO A 121 16.84 -10.73 -11.86
N GLU A 122 18.05 -11.28 -12.03
CA GLU A 122 18.28 -12.73 -12.11
C GLU A 122 18.00 -13.49 -10.81
N LEU A 123 17.80 -12.79 -9.68
CA LEU A 123 17.67 -13.39 -8.36
C LEU A 123 16.22 -13.67 -7.93
N TYR A 124 15.22 -13.14 -8.65
CA TYR A 124 13.79 -13.43 -8.38
C TYR A 124 13.45 -14.93 -8.38
N PRO A 125 13.98 -15.76 -9.31
CA PRO A 125 13.76 -17.20 -9.28
C PRO A 125 14.32 -17.87 -8.01
N ILE A 126 15.49 -17.43 -7.51
CA ILE A 126 16.11 -17.99 -6.31
C ILE A 126 15.29 -17.62 -5.06
N LEU A 127 14.74 -16.41 -5.01
CA LEU A 127 13.84 -15.98 -3.94
C LEU A 127 12.54 -16.78 -3.92
N ALA A 128 11.97 -17.08 -5.08
CA ALA A 128 10.77 -17.91 -5.16
C ALA A 128 10.98 -19.31 -4.54
N GLU A 129 12.21 -19.83 -4.52
CA GLU A 129 12.55 -21.09 -3.85
C GLU A 129 12.62 -20.93 -2.31
N GLN A 130 12.79 -19.71 -1.80
CA GLN A 130 12.86 -19.39 -0.37
C GLN A 130 11.46 -19.16 0.23
N THR A 131 10.62 -20.20 0.21
CA THR A 131 9.24 -20.14 0.71
C THR A 131 9.13 -19.85 2.21
N ARG A 132 10.03 -20.40 3.02
CA ARG A 132 10.02 -20.24 4.48
C ARG A 132 10.37 -18.81 4.92
N PRO A 133 11.41 -18.14 4.38
CA PRO A 133 11.69 -16.73 4.66
C PRO A 133 10.54 -15.80 4.26
N ILE A 134 9.93 -16.03 3.09
CA ILE A 134 8.75 -15.27 2.66
C ILE A 134 7.61 -15.45 3.66
N SER A 135 7.34 -16.68 4.09
CA SER A 135 6.31 -16.95 5.10
C SER A 135 6.57 -16.25 6.44
N LEU A 136 7.83 -16.19 6.88
CA LEU A 136 8.22 -15.46 8.09
C LEU A 136 8.01 -13.95 7.91
N LEU A 137 8.40 -13.39 6.77
CA LEU A 137 8.20 -11.97 6.45
C LEU A 137 6.72 -11.60 6.50
N LEU A 138 5.85 -12.39 5.84
CA LEU A 138 4.41 -12.17 5.87
C LEU A 138 3.83 -12.32 7.29
N GLY A 139 4.35 -13.26 8.08
CA GLY A 139 3.98 -13.42 9.49
C GLY A 139 4.31 -12.19 10.35
N LEU A 140 5.35 -11.42 10.00
CA LEU A 140 5.72 -10.20 10.72
C LEU A 140 4.73 -9.04 10.48
N LEU A 141 3.92 -9.07 9.42
CA LEU A 141 2.83 -8.10 9.24
C LEU A 141 1.81 -8.15 10.40
N ALA A 142 1.65 -9.31 11.05
CA ALA A 142 0.76 -9.48 12.20
C ALA A 142 1.43 -9.14 13.54
N HIS A 143 2.69 -8.70 13.55
CA HIS A 143 3.45 -8.48 14.79
C HIS A 143 2.81 -7.37 15.63
N GLU A 144 2.66 -7.55 16.95
CA GLU A 144 1.97 -6.59 17.84
C GLU A 144 2.58 -5.18 17.87
N ASN A 145 3.90 -5.07 17.65
CA ASN A 145 4.53 -3.77 17.46
C ASN A 145 4.29 -3.26 16.03
N ALA A 146 3.61 -2.12 15.92
CA ALA A 146 3.34 -1.45 14.65
C ALA A 146 4.64 -1.14 13.90
N ASP A 147 5.71 -0.70 14.57
CA ASP A 147 6.99 -0.36 13.95
C ASP A 147 7.54 -1.50 13.08
N ILE A 148 7.50 -2.73 13.61
CA ILE A 148 7.97 -3.92 12.90
C ILE A 148 7.12 -4.15 11.65
N SER A 149 5.80 -4.04 11.76
CA SER A 149 4.92 -4.22 10.60
C SER A 149 5.02 -3.09 9.58
N LEU A 150 5.27 -1.86 10.01
CA LEU A 150 5.50 -0.71 9.13
C LEU A 150 6.77 -0.90 8.33
N SER A 151 7.85 -1.34 8.97
CA SER A 151 9.06 -1.65 8.23
C SER A 151 8.83 -2.78 7.24
N VAL A 152 8.05 -3.81 7.59
CA VAL A 152 7.73 -4.89 6.63
C VAL A 152 6.94 -4.33 5.43
N ILE A 153 6.03 -3.38 5.66
CA ILE A 153 5.34 -2.65 4.59
C ILE A 153 6.34 -1.88 3.73
N ASP A 154 7.28 -1.14 4.32
CA ASP A 154 8.29 -0.38 3.58
C ASP A 154 9.09 -1.30 2.65
N LEU A 155 9.52 -2.44 3.17
CA LEU A 155 10.25 -3.44 2.39
C LEU A 155 9.42 -3.98 1.23
N LEU A 156 8.16 -4.33 1.49
CA LEU A 156 7.26 -4.86 0.47
C LEU A 156 6.92 -3.80 -0.59
N HIS A 157 6.82 -2.53 -0.19
CA HIS A 157 6.52 -1.42 -1.10
C HIS A 157 7.66 -1.20 -2.09
N GLU A 158 8.90 -1.21 -1.62
CA GLU A 158 10.07 -1.09 -2.51
C GLU A 158 10.27 -2.36 -3.37
N LEU A 159 10.08 -3.56 -2.78
CA LEU A 159 10.26 -4.82 -3.49
C LEU A 159 9.20 -5.04 -4.58
N LEU A 160 7.99 -4.53 -4.38
CA LEU A 160 6.85 -4.74 -5.27
C LEU A 160 6.54 -3.51 -6.12
N GLU A 161 7.44 -2.52 -6.20
CA GLU A 161 7.29 -1.37 -7.08
C GLU A 161 7.17 -1.84 -8.54
N SER A 162 6.16 -1.35 -9.25
CA SER A 162 5.84 -1.84 -10.60
C SER A 162 6.98 -1.67 -11.60
N THR A 163 7.74 -0.58 -11.52
CA THR A 163 8.93 -0.31 -12.34
C THR A 163 9.99 -1.40 -12.17
N CYS A 164 10.36 -1.72 -10.92
CA CYS A 164 11.31 -2.79 -10.60
C CYS A 164 10.85 -4.16 -11.09
N LEU A 165 9.56 -4.48 -10.92
CA LEU A 165 9.00 -5.77 -11.35
C LEU A 165 8.98 -5.90 -12.87
N GLN A 166 8.70 -4.83 -13.61
CA GLN A 166 8.72 -4.81 -15.07
C GLN A 166 10.14 -4.97 -15.62
N GLU A 167 11.09 -4.21 -15.07
CA GLU A 167 12.51 -4.29 -15.46
C GLU A 167 13.10 -5.67 -15.23
N ALA A 168 12.65 -6.36 -14.17
CA ALA A 168 13.14 -7.69 -13.87
C ALA A 168 12.67 -8.79 -14.85
N GLY A 169 11.58 -8.52 -15.59
CA GLY A 169 10.96 -9.44 -16.52
C GLY A 169 9.90 -10.32 -15.85
N LEU A 170 8.66 -10.19 -16.33
CA LEU A 170 7.47 -10.83 -15.76
C LEU A 170 7.61 -12.36 -15.58
N GLU A 171 8.27 -13.06 -16.49
CA GLU A 171 8.46 -14.52 -16.38
C GLU A 171 9.25 -14.93 -15.14
N LYS A 172 10.23 -14.12 -14.73
CA LYS A 172 11.08 -14.36 -13.56
C LYS A 172 10.35 -14.00 -12.28
N VAL A 173 9.62 -12.88 -12.31
CA VAL A 173 8.87 -12.33 -11.18
C VAL A 173 7.61 -13.13 -10.87
N ASN A 174 6.95 -13.71 -11.87
CA ASN A 174 5.68 -14.43 -11.69
C ASN A 174 5.77 -15.53 -10.63
N LYS A 175 6.84 -16.34 -10.62
CA LYS A 175 7.02 -17.39 -9.59
C LYS A 175 7.10 -16.81 -8.18
N PHE A 176 7.75 -15.66 -8.03
CA PHE A 176 7.86 -14.97 -6.75
C PHE A 176 6.50 -14.42 -6.30
N LEU A 177 5.75 -13.78 -7.20
CA LEU A 177 4.40 -13.30 -6.91
C LEU A 177 3.45 -14.44 -6.54
N GLU A 178 3.52 -15.58 -7.23
CA GLU A 178 2.71 -16.76 -6.90
C GLU A 178 2.98 -17.26 -5.48
N VAL A 179 4.23 -17.24 -5.02
CA VAL A 179 4.59 -17.61 -3.64
C VAL A 179 4.01 -16.60 -2.64
N LEU A 180 4.08 -15.29 -2.94
CA LEU A 180 3.50 -14.26 -2.09
C LEU A 180 1.97 -14.37 -1.98
N PHE A 181 1.28 -14.55 -3.11
CA PHE A 181 -0.17 -14.73 -3.12
C PHE A 181 -0.59 -16.03 -2.41
N SER A 182 0.14 -17.13 -2.63
CA SER A 182 -0.07 -18.38 -1.91
C SER A 182 0.12 -18.22 -0.40
N GLY A 183 1.07 -17.36 0.00
CA GLY A 183 1.33 -16.96 1.38
C GLY A 183 0.29 -16.01 1.99
N GLN A 184 -0.83 -15.73 1.31
CA GLN A 184 -1.88 -14.82 1.77
C GLN A 184 -1.41 -13.37 1.97
N LEU A 185 -0.52 -12.87 1.10
CA LEU A 185 -0.01 -11.50 1.16
C LEU A 185 -1.14 -10.46 1.34
N ILE A 186 -2.16 -10.48 0.48
CA ILE A 186 -3.23 -9.47 0.50
C ILE A 186 -4.03 -9.53 1.79
N GLN A 187 -4.41 -10.73 2.23
CA GLN A 187 -5.13 -10.87 3.50
C GLN A 187 -4.30 -10.34 4.67
N SER A 188 -2.99 -10.59 4.68
CA SER A 188 -2.07 -10.14 5.72
C SER A 188 -1.91 -8.62 5.72
N LEU A 189 -1.76 -8.01 4.53
CA LEU A 189 -1.76 -6.55 4.36
C LEU A 189 -3.08 -5.94 4.87
N MET A 190 -4.21 -6.52 4.50
CA MET A 190 -5.54 -6.00 4.88
C MET A 190 -5.84 -6.16 6.37
N GLN A 191 -5.31 -7.19 7.02
CA GLN A 191 -5.37 -7.34 8.47
C GLN A 191 -4.50 -6.29 9.17
N ASN A 192 -3.27 -6.08 8.68
CA ASN A 192 -2.36 -5.10 9.27
C ASN A 192 -2.86 -3.65 9.08
N ILE A 193 -3.25 -3.26 7.87
CA ILE A 193 -3.74 -1.90 7.59
C ILE A 193 -5.01 -1.55 8.40
N SER A 194 -5.79 -2.55 8.81
CA SER A 194 -7.00 -2.36 9.63
C SER A 194 -6.72 -1.94 11.08
N ARG A 195 -5.52 -2.20 11.61
CA ARG A 195 -5.13 -1.85 12.98
C ARG A 195 -4.27 -0.58 13.08
N LEU A 196 -3.83 -0.03 11.95
CA LEU A 196 -3.01 1.18 11.91
C LEU A 196 -3.85 2.42 12.28
N ASP A 197 -3.23 3.32 13.03
CA ASP A 197 -3.77 4.57 13.52
C ASP A 197 -3.23 5.74 12.68
N GLU A 198 -4.01 6.17 11.69
CA GLU A 198 -3.66 7.25 10.77
C GLU A 198 -3.56 8.65 11.43
N THR A 199 -3.84 8.77 12.74
CA THR A 199 -3.52 10.01 13.48
C THR A 199 -2.01 10.14 13.74
N LYS A 200 -1.27 9.03 13.66
CA LYS A 200 0.20 9.01 13.72
C LYS A 200 0.76 9.03 12.31
N LYS A 201 1.74 9.91 12.08
CA LYS A 201 2.32 10.14 10.76
C LYS A 201 2.90 8.86 10.13
N ASP A 202 3.68 8.09 10.89
CA ASP A 202 4.36 6.90 10.36
C ASP A 202 3.37 5.78 10.04
N GLU A 203 2.31 5.63 10.84
CA GLU A 203 1.24 4.66 10.56
C GLU A 203 0.37 5.10 9.37
N ALA A 204 0.11 6.41 9.21
CA ALA A 204 -0.55 6.94 8.01
C ALA A 204 0.26 6.72 6.73
N ASP A 205 1.59 6.85 6.80
CA ASP A 205 2.51 6.53 5.71
C ASP A 205 2.51 5.03 5.38
N GLY A 206 2.46 4.17 6.40
CA GLY A 206 2.29 2.72 6.22
C GLY A 206 0.96 2.36 5.51
N VAL A 207 -0.13 3.08 5.79
CA VAL A 207 -1.38 2.93 5.04
C VAL A 207 -1.17 3.31 3.57
N HIS A 208 -0.54 4.44 3.29
CA HIS A 208 -0.24 4.90 1.94
C HIS A 208 0.57 3.87 1.14
N LYS A 209 1.67 3.39 1.71
CA LYS A 209 2.53 2.36 1.10
C LYS A 209 1.81 1.02 0.91
N THR A 210 0.91 0.65 1.82
CA THR A 210 0.10 -0.55 1.63
C THR A 210 -0.81 -0.44 0.40
N LEU A 211 -1.36 0.75 0.13
CA LEU A 211 -2.13 1.00 -1.09
C LEU A 211 -1.25 0.96 -2.35
N GLY A 212 -0.03 1.51 -2.28
CA GLY A 212 0.94 1.44 -3.38
C GLY A 212 1.41 0.02 -3.73
N ILE A 213 1.56 -0.85 -2.73
CA ILE A 213 1.80 -2.29 -2.98
C ILE A 213 0.63 -2.88 -3.77
N VAL A 214 -0.60 -2.60 -3.35
CA VAL A 214 -1.81 -3.15 -4.00
C VAL A 214 -1.94 -2.63 -5.43
N GLU A 215 -1.72 -1.34 -5.66
CA GLU A 215 -1.73 -0.74 -7.00
C GLU A 215 -0.69 -1.40 -7.91
N SER A 216 0.56 -1.52 -7.44
CA SER A 216 1.64 -2.14 -8.21
C SER A 216 1.32 -3.59 -8.56
N LEU A 217 0.75 -4.35 -7.62
CA LEU A 217 0.30 -5.72 -7.86
C LEU A 217 -0.84 -5.80 -8.90
N LEU A 218 -1.77 -4.85 -8.91
CA LEU A 218 -2.84 -4.79 -9.91
C LEU A 218 -2.30 -4.44 -11.31
N GLU A 219 -1.29 -3.56 -11.38
CA GLU A 219 -0.63 -3.21 -12.64
C GLU A 219 0.07 -4.43 -13.26
N ILE A 220 0.77 -5.21 -12.44
CA ILE A 220 1.54 -6.39 -12.89
C ILE A 220 0.65 -7.63 -13.08
N ARG A 221 -0.37 -7.81 -12.24
CA ARG A 221 -1.28 -8.97 -12.22
C ARG A 221 -2.74 -8.52 -12.22
N PRO A 222 -3.22 -7.95 -13.35
CA PRO A 222 -4.60 -7.48 -13.46
C PRO A 222 -5.63 -8.61 -13.29
N ASP A 223 -5.23 -9.86 -13.57
CA ASP A 223 -6.04 -11.06 -13.35
C ASP A 223 -6.39 -11.31 -11.87
N MET A 224 -5.62 -10.73 -10.95
CA MET A 224 -5.82 -10.89 -9.50
C MET A 224 -6.81 -9.89 -8.92
N ASN A 225 -7.32 -8.93 -9.70
CA ASN A 225 -8.19 -7.85 -9.23
C ASN A 225 -9.38 -8.35 -8.37
N VAL A 226 -10.17 -9.27 -8.91
CA VAL A 226 -11.33 -9.86 -8.19
C VAL A 226 -10.88 -10.63 -6.93
N THR A 227 -9.76 -11.34 -7.01
CA THR A 227 -9.22 -12.10 -5.86
C THR A 227 -8.79 -11.17 -4.74
N MET A 228 -8.03 -10.12 -5.06
CA MET A 228 -7.55 -9.13 -4.11
C MET A 228 -8.71 -8.38 -3.45
N ALA A 229 -9.70 -7.96 -4.25
CA ALA A 229 -10.94 -7.34 -3.76
C ALA A 229 -11.64 -8.21 -2.71
N ASN A 230 -11.77 -9.51 -2.98
CA ASN A 230 -12.41 -10.48 -2.08
C ASN A 230 -11.59 -10.84 -0.83
N GLN A 231 -10.26 -10.65 -0.85
CA GLN A 231 -9.38 -10.90 0.29
C GLN A 231 -9.36 -9.75 1.32
N GLY A 232 -10.42 -8.94 1.35
CA GLY A 232 -10.65 -7.92 2.36
C GLY A 232 -10.40 -6.48 1.89
N LEU A 233 -9.66 -6.30 0.79
CA LEU A 233 -9.33 -5.00 0.22
C LEU A 233 -10.59 -4.17 -0.05
N PHE A 234 -11.54 -4.73 -0.78
CA PHE A 234 -12.74 -4.03 -1.18
C PHE A 234 -13.55 -3.53 0.03
N SER A 235 -13.71 -4.41 1.02
CA SER A 235 -14.41 -4.08 2.25
C SER A 235 -13.68 -3.00 3.06
N TRP A 236 -12.34 -2.99 3.04
CA TRP A 236 -11.54 -2.02 3.76
C TRP A 236 -11.60 -0.65 3.10
N LEU A 237 -11.48 -0.57 1.77
CA LEU A 237 -11.59 0.67 1.01
C LEU A 237 -12.92 1.37 1.27
N LEU A 238 -14.04 0.65 1.19
CA LEU A 238 -15.38 1.23 1.45
C LEU A 238 -15.54 1.71 2.89
N ARG A 239 -14.98 1.00 3.88
CA ARG A 239 -14.98 1.47 5.27
C ARG A 239 -14.13 2.72 5.43
N ARG A 240 -12.93 2.75 4.85
CA ARG A 240 -12.00 3.87 4.95
C ARG A 240 -12.55 5.12 4.27
N LEU A 241 -13.23 4.97 3.15
CA LEU A 241 -13.87 6.06 2.43
C LEU A 241 -14.95 6.75 3.27
N GLN A 242 -15.64 6.03 4.16
CA GLN A 242 -16.65 6.62 5.05
C GLN A 242 -16.08 7.33 6.28
N LYS A 243 -14.80 7.08 6.64
CA LYS A 243 -14.18 7.70 7.80
C LYS A 243 -13.96 9.21 7.59
N ARG A 244 -13.98 9.95 8.71
CA ARG A 244 -13.58 11.35 8.79
C ARG A 244 -12.05 11.44 8.91
N PRO A 245 -11.40 12.54 8.45
CA PRO A 245 -11.99 13.76 7.86
C PRO A 245 -12.63 13.55 6.48
N VAL A 246 -13.27 14.60 5.94
CA VAL A 246 -13.87 14.53 4.58
C VAL A 246 -12.80 14.22 3.55
N PHE A 247 -11.62 14.82 3.70
CA PHE A 247 -10.49 14.71 2.79
C PHE A 247 -9.19 14.51 3.58
N ASP A 248 -8.35 13.61 3.07
CA ASP A 248 -6.95 13.41 3.41
C ASP A 248 -6.27 12.64 2.25
N LYS A 249 -4.94 12.61 2.20
CA LYS A 249 -4.19 11.99 1.08
C LYS A 249 -4.44 10.48 0.94
N ASN A 250 -4.61 9.77 2.04
CA ASN A 250 -4.92 8.33 1.98
C ASN A 250 -6.33 8.11 1.46
N LYS A 251 -7.28 8.99 1.80
CA LYS A 251 -8.65 8.93 1.27
C LYS A 251 -8.73 9.22 -0.22
N LEU A 252 -7.91 10.16 -0.71
CA LEU A 252 -7.71 10.37 -2.15
C LEU A 252 -7.23 9.07 -2.81
N TYR A 253 -6.15 8.47 -2.28
CA TYR A 253 -5.61 7.24 -2.85
C TYR A 253 -6.59 6.06 -2.82
N VAL A 254 -7.38 5.94 -1.74
CA VAL A 254 -8.47 4.96 -1.62
C VAL A 254 -9.50 5.13 -2.75
N SER A 255 -9.81 6.37 -3.14
CA SER A 255 -10.78 6.63 -4.22
C SER A 255 -10.23 6.24 -5.59
N GLU A 256 -8.95 6.49 -5.85
CA GLU A 256 -8.26 6.09 -7.08
C GLU A 256 -8.23 4.58 -7.20
N LEU A 257 -7.78 3.90 -6.15
CA LEU A 257 -7.68 2.45 -6.14
C LEU A 257 -9.06 1.79 -6.29
N LEU A 258 -10.09 2.31 -5.61
CA LEU A 258 -11.46 1.82 -5.80
C LEU A 258 -11.93 2.00 -7.24
N SER A 259 -11.58 3.12 -7.88
CA SER A 259 -11.94 3.37 -9.29
C SER A 259 -11.28 2.34 -10.22
N ILE A 260 -10.00 2.01 -10.00
CA ILE A 260 -9.25 0.99 -10.74
C ILE A 260 -9.94 -0.37 -10.60
N LEU A 261 -10.21 -0.81 -9.37
CA LEU A 261 -10.85 -2.11 -9.10
C LEU A 261 -12.18 -2.27 -9.85
N LEU A 262 -12.98 -1.20 -9.91
CA LEU A 262 -14.30 -1.19 -10.55
C LEU A 262 -14.21 -1.07 -12.08
N GLN A 263 -13.23 -0.33 -12.61
CA GLN A 263 -13.07 -0.18 -14.06
C GLN A 263 -12.61 -1.49 -14.71
N MET A 264 -11.76 -2.25 -14.03
CA MET A 264 -11.19 -3.50 -14.57
C MET A 264 -12.19 -4.65 -14.65
N ASP A 265 -13.09 -4.83 -13.66
CA ASP A 265 -13.94 -6.03 -13.58
C ASP A 265 -15.41 -5.75 -13.27
N GLU A 266 -16.29 -6.40 -14.05
CA GLU A 266 -17.73 -6.40 -13.79
C GLU A 266 -18.08 -7.06 -12.45
N THR A 267 -17.33 -8.10 -12.04
CA THR A 267 -17.54 -8.79 -10.77
C THR A 267 -17.43 -7.84 -9.58
N ASN A 268 -16.45 -6.93 -9.60
CA ASN A 268 -16.29 -5.92 -8.56
C ASN A 268 -17.43 -4.89 -8.58
N ARG A 269 -17.95 -4.52 -9.76
CA ARG A 269 -19.14 -3.65 -9.88
C ARG A 269 -20.39 -4.30 -9.29
N ARG A 270 -20.57 -5.60 -9.51
CA ARG A 270 -21.66 -6.39 -8.92
C ARG A 270 -21.52 -6.45 -7.40
N GLN A 271 -20.32 -6.77 -6.92
CA GLN A 271 -20.00 -6.81 -5.49
C GLN A 271 -20.23 -5.46 -4.82
N LEU A 272 -19.83 -4.35 -5.44
CA LEU A 272 -20.11 -2.99 -4.94
C LEU A 272 -21.61 -2.80 -4.67
N GLY A 273 -22.43 -3.20 -5.64
CA GLY A 273 -23.88 -3.12 -5.51
C GLY A 273 -24.35 -3.87 -4.28
N GLU A 274 -23.95 -5.14 -4.14
CA GLU A 274 -24.36 -6.07 -3.09
C GLU A 274 -24.05 -5.61 -1.66
N VAL A 275 -23.00 -4.81 -1.47
CA VAL A 275 -22.55 -4.31 -0.16
C VAL A 275 -22.98 -2.86 0.12
N ASP A 276 -24.08 -2.41 -0.51
CA ASP A 276 -24.61 -1.04 -0.41
C ASP A 276 -23.58 0.04 -0.79
N GLY A 277 -22.60 -0.32 -1.61
CA GLY A 277 -21.52 0.57 -2.04
C GLY A 277 -22.02 1.76 -2.88
N ILE A 278 -23.14 1.61 -3.58
CA ILE A 278 -23.78 2.72 -4.31
C ILE A 278 -24.23 3.82 -3.33
N ASP A 279 -24.86 3.45 -2.22
CA ASP A 279 -25.30 4.41 -1.20
C ASP A 279 -24.10 5.06 -0.51
N ILE A 280 -23.02 4.31 -0.27
CA ILE A 280 -21.76 4.86 0.26
C ILE A 280 -21.21 5.93 -0.69
N LEU A 281 -21.11 5.66 -1.99
CA LEU A 281 -20.62 6.63 -2.98
C LEU A 281 -21.51 7.88 -3.02
N LEU A 282 -22.83 7.72 -3.02
CA LEU A 282 -23.78 8.84 -2.99
C LEU A 282 -23.64 9.68 -1.73
N GLN A 283 -23.46 9.05 -0.57
CA GLN A 283 -23.24 9.77 0.69
C GLN A 283 -21.96 10.57 0.67
N GLN A 284 -20.85 10.02 0.15
CA GLN A 284 -19.59 10.76 0.05
C GLN A 284 -19.70 11.92 -0.94
N LEU A 285 -20.32 11.70 -2.10
CA LEU A 285 -20.59 12.77 -3.06
C LEU A 285 -21.51 13.85 -2.47
N SER A 286 -22.47 13.49 -1.62
CA SER A 286 -23.43 14.44 -1.05
C SER A 286 -22.82 15.59 -0.24
N VAL A 287 -21.55 15.47 0.18
CA VAL A 287 -20.81 16.56 0.82
C VAL A 287 -20.65 17.76 -0.12
N TYR A 288 -20.45 17.50 -1.42
CA TYR A 288 -20.19 18.50 -2.46
C TYR A 288 -21.46 19.11 -3.07
N LYS A 289 -22.63 18.83 -2.48
CA LYS A 289 -23.92 19.25 -3.03
C LYS A 289 -24.24 20.75 -2.82
N ARG A 290 -23.50 21.42 -1.94
CA ARG A 290 -23.68 22.85 -1.58
C ARG A 290 -22.38 23.64 -1.52
N HIS A 291 -21.25 22.95 -1.55
CA HIS A 291 -19.92 23.52 -1.38
C HIS A 291 -19.00 22.81 -2.35
N ASP A 292 -18.20 23.58 -3.07
CA ASP A 292 -17.19 23.04 -3.97
C ASP A 292 -15.99 22.54 -3.17
N PRO A 293 -15.25 21.53 -3.68
CA PRO A 293 -13.97 21.14 -3.13
C PRO A 293 -13.01 22.32 -2.95
N GLY A 294 -12.28 22.36 -1.84
CA GLY A 294 -11.40 23.48 -1.50
C GLY A 294 -10.01 23.43 -2.15
N THR A 295 -9.56 22.25 -2.58
CA THR A 295 -8.22 22.02 -3.16
C THR A 295 -8.29 21.17 -4.42
N GLN A 296 -7.24 21.21 -5.24
CA GLN A 296 -7.14 20.37 -6.44
C GLN A 296 -7.18 18.87 -6.11
N GLU A 297 -6.48 18.46 -5.06
CA GLU A 297 -6.52 17.07 -4.57
C GLU A 297 -7.94 16.65 -4.11
N GLU A 298 -8.73 17.57 -3.55
CA GLU A 298 -10.12 17.28 -3.17
C GLU A 298 -11.06 17.21 -4.39
N ILE A 299 -10.78 17.99 -5.44
CA ILE A 299 -11.47 17.86 -6.74
C ILE A 299 -11.21 16.47 -7.32
N GLU A 300 -9.96 16.02 -7.28
CA GLU A 300 -9.55 14.69 -7.77
C GLU A 300 -10.27 13.57 -7.00
N LEU A 301 -10.32 13.65 -5.67
CA LEU A 301 -11.11 12.74 -4.84
C LEU A 301 -12.57 12.67 -5.31
N MET A 302 -13.20 13.82 -5.53
CA MET A 302 -14.59 13.89 -5.98
C MET A 302 -14.76 13.27 -7.39
N LEU A 303 -13.83 13.54 -8.31
CA LEU A 303 -13.86 12.96 -9.66
C LEU A 303 -13.70 11.44 -9.64
N ASN A 304 -12.80 10.90 -8.83
CA ASN A 304 -12.62 9.47 -8.66
C ASN A 304 -13.89 8.79 -8.14
N LEU A 305 -14.62 9.44 -7.23
CA LEU A 305 -15.92 8.96 -6.75
C LEU A 305 -16.99 8.96 -7.84
N PHE A 306 -17.00 9.97 -8.71
CA PHE A 306 -17.85 9.98 -9.90
C PHE A 306 -17.49 8.86 -10.86
N ASP A 307 -16.21 8.59 -11.09
CA ASP A 307 -15.76 7.50 -11.96
C ASP A 307 -16.15 6.13 -11.39
N CYS A 308 -16.02 5.93 -10.08
CA CYS A 308 -16.54 4.75 -9.38
C CYS A 308 -18.05 4.58 -9.64
N LEU A 309 -18.83 5.65 -9.48
CA LEU A 309 -20.28 5.63 -9.66
C LEU A 309 -20.66 5.35 -11.13
N CYS A 310 -20.02 6.03 -12.08
CA CYS A 310 -20.20 5.83 -13.51
C CYS A 310 -19.91 4.39 -13.94
N SER A 311 -18.75 3.87 -13.51
CA SER A 311 -18.32 2.50 -13.76
C SER A 311 -19.35 1.51 -13.21
N SER A 312 -19.82 1.72 -11.99
CA SER A 312 -20.81 0.87 -11.33
C SER A 312 -22.17 0.87 -12.05
N LEU A 313 -22.59 2.00 -12.61
CA LEU A 313 -23.83 2.16 -13.37
C LEU A 313 -23.77 1.58 -14.79
N MET A 314 -22.61 1.09 -15.24
CA MET A 314 -22.50 0.25 -16.44
C MET A 314 -23.30 -1.06 -16.23
N LEU A 315 -23.37 -1.55 -14.99
CA LEU A 315 -24.13 -2.73 -14.62
C LEU A 315 -25.62 -2.38 -14.39
N PRO A 316 -26.58 -2.97 -15.12
CA PRO A 316 -28.01 -2.65 -15.00
C PRO A 316 -28.56 -2.76 -13.57
N GLU A 317 -28.14 -3.77 -12.82
CA GLU A 317 -28.58 -4.06 -11.46
C GLU A 317 -28.28 -2.91 -10.49
N ASN A 318 -27.21 -2.16 -10.75
CA ASN A 318 -26.83 -1.01 -9.93
C ASN A 318 -27.65 0.24 -10.24
N LYS A 319 -28.34 0.31 -11.39
CA LYS A 319 -29.21 1.45 -11.72
C LYS A 319 -30.43 1.52 -10.81
N ASP A 320 -31.00 0.36 -10.48
CA ASP A 320 -32.11 0.27 -9.53
C ASP A 320 -31.65 0.66 -8.12
N ARG A 321 -30.44 0.25 -7.72
CA ARG A 321 -29.84 0.66 -6.43
C ARG A 321 -29.63 2.17 -6.38
N PHE A 322 -29.08 2.77 -7.44
CA PHE A 322 -28.90 4.21 -7.56
C PHE A 322 -30.21 5.00 -7.53
N LEU A 323 -31.26 4.50 -8.17
CA LEU A 323 -32.59 5.11 -8.12
C LEU A 323 -33.16 5.09 -6.71
N LYS A 324 -33.01 3.96 -6.00
CA LYS A 324 -33.45 3.80 -4.61
C LYS A 324 -32.67 4.70 -3.64
N GLY A 325 -31.38 4.89 -3.87
CA GLY A 325 -30.50 5.77 -3.09
C GLY A 325 -30.69 7.27 -3.37
N GLU A 326 -31.75 7.67 -4.07
CA GLU A 326 -32.03 9.06 -4.48
C GLU A 326 -30.89 9.70 -5.31
N GLY A 327 -30.16 8.88 -6.07
CA GLY A 327 -29.02 9.34 -6.83
C GLY A 327 -29.38 10.41 -7.87
N ILE A 328 -30.54 10.30 -8.52
CA ILE A 328 -31.02 11.30 -9.49
C ILE A 328 -31.26 12.66 -8.81
N GLN A 329 -31.83 12.67 -7.61
CA GLN A 329 -32.10 13.86 -6.83
C GLN A 329 -30.79 14.55 -6.43
N LEU A 330 -29.80 13.76 -5.98
CA LEU A 330 -28.48 14.28 -5.66
C LEU A 330 -27.80 14.91 -6.89
N MET A 331 -27.79 14.21 -8.03
CA MET A 331 -27.21 14.72 -9.28
C MET A 331 -27.88 16.03 -9.74
N ASN A 332 -29.19 16.13 -9.62
CA ASN A 332 -29.93 17.36 -9.94
C ASN A 332 -29.59 18.51 -8.98
N LEU A 333 -29.30 18.21 -7.72
CA LEU A 333 -28.93 19.24 -6.74
C LEU A 333 -27.51 19.76 -6.98
N MET A 334 -26.58 18.89 -7.40
CA MET A 334 -25.20 19.28 -7.77
C MET A 334 -25.11 20.08 -9.08
N LEU A 335 -26.13 20.00 -9.93
CA LEU A 335 -26.22 20.77 -11.17
C LEU A 335 -26.78 22.19 -11.00
N ARG A 336 -27.47 22.45 -9.89
CA ARG A 336 -28.13 23.72 -9.60
C ARG A 336 -27.17 24.63 -8.84
#